data_AF-A0A161IAW9-F1
#
_entry.id   AF-A0A161IAW9-F1
#
_cell.length_a   1.000
_cell.length_b   1.000
_cell.length_c   1.000
_cell.angle_alpha   90.00
_cell.angle_beta   90.00
_cell.angle_gamma   90.00
#
_symmetry.space_group_name_H-M   'P 1'
#
loop_
_entity.id
_entity.type
_entity.pdbx_description
1 polymer ?
#
loop_
_entity_poly.entity_id
_entity_poly.type
_entity_poly.pdbx_seq_one_letter_code
_entity_poly.pdbx_strand_id
1 'polypeptide(L)'
;MVCDGGSGTPDLRGRFILGGVVADVGGENGKSVSGDKNNKVYSQTSTAVKTGIDVNIDDCTLTIEQIPSHSHWSGTKRTGPDDLCDAYGYHTESFSTNMTLAANVFETIEPGNFYQVTSSSTGGGKPHSHPISVTEDSHAHAVDIVPPYYILVFIMKT
;
A
#
# COMPACT_ATOMS: atom_id res chain seq x y z
N MET A 1 27.13 -31.65 -49.15
CA MET A 1 27.36 -31.68 -47.69
C MET A 1 26.34 -30.76 -47.03
N VAL A 2 25.77 -31.16 -45.89
CA VAL A 2 24.87 -30.30 -45.10
C VAL A 2 25.74 -29.49 -44.15
N CYS A 3 25.38 -28.23 -43.89
CA CYS A 3 26.03 -27.40 -42.88
C CYS A 3 25.40 -27.68 -41.51
N ASP A 4 25.75 -28.82 -40.92
CA ASP A 4 25.20 -29.34 -39.67
C ASP A 4 26.25 -29.44 -38.54
N GLY A 5 27.42 -28.82 -38.72
CA GLY A 5 28.55 -28.91 -37.78
C GLY A 5 29.44 -30.14 -38.00
N GLY A 6 29.03 -31.08 -38.86
CA GLY A 6 29.80 -32.28 -39.18
C GLY A 6 30.90 -32.02 -40.20
N SER A 7 31.95 -32.86 -40.16
CA SER A 7 33.01 -32.89 -41.19
C SER A 7 33.69 -31.54 -41.48
N GLY A 8 33.83 -30.69 -40.44
CA GLY A 8 34.43 -29.36 -40.57
C GLY A 8 33.53 -28.31 -41.23
N THR A 9 32.25 -28.61 -41.46
CA THR A 9 31.25 -27.62 -41.92
C THR A 9 30.69 -26.84 -40.74
N PRO A 10 30.25 -25.59 -40.94
CA PRO A 10 29.55 -24.84 -39.90
C PRO A 10 28.16 -25.43 -39.64
N ASP A 11 27.60 -25.25 -38.44
CA ASP A 11 26.19 -25.56 -38.18
C ASP A 11 25.33 -24.33 -38.42
N LEU A 12 24.63 -24.30 -39.56
CA LEU A 12 23.74 -23.20 -39.94
C LEU A 12 22.28 -23.45 -39.53
N ARG A 13 21.98 -24.59 -38.92
CA ARG A 13 20.60 -24.98 -38.59
C ARG A 13 20.07 -24.09 -37.47
N GLY A 14 18.92 -23.49 -37.72
CA GLY A 14 18.27 -22.63 -36.74
C GLY A 14 19.02 -21.33 -36.45
N ARG A 15 19.81 -20.84 -37.41
CA ARG A 15 20.55 -19.58 -37.31
C ARG A 15 20.29 -18.72 -38.54
N PHE A 16 20.23 -17.41 -38.34
CA PHE A 16 20.26 -16.43 -39.42
C PHE A 16 21.68 -16.27 -39.93
N ILE A 17 21.83 -16.09 -41.25
CA ILE A 17 23.13 -15.76 -41.82
C ILE A 17 23.33 -14.26 -41.72
N LEU A 18 24.38 -13.86 -41.01
CA LEU A 18 24.79 -12.47 -40.90
C LEU A 18 25.95 -12.20 -41.87
N GLY A 19 25.80 -11.21 -42.72
CA GLY A 19 26.89 -10.77 -43.60
C GLY A 19 27.99 -10.08 -42.78
N GLY A 20 29.24 -10.51 -42.94
CA GLY A 20 30.40 -9.91 -42.26
C GLY A 20 31.54 -9.61 -43.22
N VAL A 21 32.70 -9.30 -42.64
CA VAL A 21 33.99 -9.24 -43.36
C VAL A 21 34.77 -10.54 -43.18
N VAL A 22 35.84 -10.74 -43.97
CA VAL A 22 36.65 -11.98 -43.94
C VAL A 22 37.17 -12.31 -42.54
N ALA A 23 37.49 -11.29 -41.73
CA ALA A 23 37.97 -11.46 -40.36
C ALA A 23 36.91 -12.05 -39.41
N ASP A 24 35.62 -11.88 -39.71
CA ASP A 24 34.52 -12.28 -38.83
C ASP A 24 33.90 -13.63 -39.21
N VAL A 25 34.37 -14.26 -40.30
CA VAL A 25 33.83 -15.53 -40.79
C VAL A 25 33.95 -16.59 -39.70
N GLY A 26 32.82 -17.24 -39.40
CA GLY A 26 32.75 -18.21 -38.31
C GLY A 26 32.39 -17.64 -36.95
N GLY A 27 32.26 -16.31 -36.84
CA GLY A 27 31.64 -15.69 -35.68
C GLY A 27 30.17 -16.10 -35.55
N GLU A 28 29.74 -16.38 -34.34
CA GLU A 28 28.37 -16.77 -34.03
C GLU A 28 27.99 -16.38 -32.60
N ASN A 29 26.69 -16.22 -32.33
CA ASN A 29 26.22 -16.32 -30.96
C ASN A 29 25.93 -17.82 -30.65
N GLY A 30 26.19 -18.26 -29.43
CA GLY A 30 26.01 -19.67 -29.03
C GLY A 30 24.53 -20.11 -28.91
N LYS A 31 23.61 -19.47 -29.64
CA LYS A 31 22.16 -19.66 -29.55
C LYS A 31 21.63 -20.29 -30.85
N SER A 32 20.43 -20.84 -30.80
CA SER A 32 19.70 -21.36 -31.96
C SER A 32 18.20 -21.15 -31.79
N VAL A 33 17.47 -21.03 -32.90
CA VAL A 33 16.01 -20.99 -32.86
C VAL A 33 15.47 -22.40 -32.59
N SER A 34 14.44 -22.50 -31.75
CA SER A 34 13.78 -23.76 -31.40
C SER A 34 12.40 -23.86 -32.08
N GLY A 35 11.66 -24.94 -31.83
CA GLY A 35 10.33 -25.18 -32.40
C GLY A 35 10.32 -26.00 -33.69
N ASP A 36 9.13 -26.20 -34.24
CA ASP A 36 8.90 -27.11 -35.36
C ASP A 36 9.23 -26.49 -36.72
N LYS A 37 9.18 -27.31 -37.79
CA LYS A 37 9.50 -26.90 -39.17
C LYS A 37 8.80 -25.59 -39.58
N ASN A 38 7.53 -25.42 -39.18
CA ASN A 38 6.69 -24.29 -39.58
C ASN A 38 6.46 -23.29 -38.44
N ASN A 39 7.09 -23.46 -37.27
CA ASN A 39 6.88 -22.59 -36.11
C ASN A 39 8.18 -22.44 -35.32
N LYS A 40 9.15 -21.75 -35.93
CA LYS A 40 10.45 -21.47 -35.31
C LYS A 40 10.35 -20.25 -34.40
N VAL A 41 10.93 -20.36 -33.20
CA VAL A 41 10.85 -19.33 -32.17
C VAL A 41 12.23 -19.11 -31.54
N TYR A 42 12.53 -17.84 -31.26
CA TYR A 42 13.60 -17.44 -30.37
C TYR A 42 13.05 -16.45 -29.37
N SER A 43 13.21 -16.76 -28.09
CA SER A 43 12.77 -15.89 -26.99
C SER A 43 13.93 -15.62 -26.05
N GLN A 44 13.98 -14.38 -25.57
CA GLN A 44 14.83 -13.96 -24.47
C GLN A 44 13.92 -13.45 -23.37
N THR A 45 14.05 -14.05 -22.19
CA THR A 45 13.36 -13.58 -20.99
C THR A 45 14.31 -12.64 -20.26
N SER A 46 13.84 -11.44 -19.92
CA SER A 46 14.58 -10.54 -19.03
C SER A 46 14.57 -11.09 -17.61
N THR A 47 15.49 -10.61 -16.78
CA THR A 47 15.45 -10.89 -15.34
C THR A 47 14.22 -10.19 -14.74
N ALA A 48 13.40 -10.95 -14.00
CA ALA A 48 12.31 -10.36 -13.24
C ALA A 48 12.89 -9.52 -12.08
N VAL A 49 12.52 -8.25 -12.02
CA VAL A 49 12.92 -7.32 -10.96
C VAL A 49 11.66 -6.81 -10.27
N LYS A 50 11.58 -6.97 -8.94
CA LYS A 50 10.57 -6.29 -8.11
C LYS A 50 11.06 -4.87 -7.88
N THR A 51 10.18 -3.87 -8.00
CA THR A 51 10.48 -2.46 -7.68
C THR A 51 10.87 -2.24 -6.21
N GLY A 52 10.72 -3.25 -5.35
CA GLY A 52 11.16 -3.21 -3.95
C GLY A 52 10.36 -2.24 -3.08
N ILE A 53 9.23 -1.73 -3.57
CA ILE A 53 8.40 -0.79 -2.83
C ILE A 53 7.67 -1.54 -1.72
N ASP A 54 8.02 -1.23 -0.47
CA ASP A 54 7.31 -1.65 0.73
C ASP A 54 6.78 -0.40 1.43
N VAL A 55 5.48 -0.38 1.73
CA VAL A 55 4.80 0.77 2.33
C VAL A 55 4.37 0.39 3.74
N ASN A 56 4.91 1.10 4.74
CA ASN A 56 4.42 1.04 6.11
C ASN A 56 3.65 2.32 6.44
N ILE A 57 2.55 2.18 7.16
CA ILE A 57 1.76 3.29 7.66
C ILE A 57 1.91 3.28 9.18
N ASP A 58 2.55 4.31 9.72
CA ASP A 58 2.77 4.42 11.15
C ASP A 58 1.46 4.75 11.90
N ASP A 59 1.47 4.47 13.20
CA ASP A 59 0.36 4.77 14.10
C ASP A 59 0.01 6.27 14.09
N CYS A 60 -1.30 6.59 14.09
CA CYS A 60 -1.79 7.95 14.25
C CYS A 60 -2.49 8.08 15.61
N THR A 61 -1.94 8.94 16.47
CA THR A 61 -2.60 9.32 17.73
C THR A 61 -3.62 10.42 17.45
N LEU A 62 -4.88 10.19 17.83
CA LEU A 62 -5.96 11.15 17.66
C LEU A 62 -5.88 12.29 18.68
N THR A 63 -6.17 13.51 18.23
CA THR A 63 -6.36 14.68 19.07
C THR A 63 -7.82 14.83 19.49
N ILE A 64 -8.09 15.64 20.53
CA ILE A 64 -9.47 15.97 20.95
C ILE A 64 -10.29 16.49 19.78
N GLU A 65 -9.73 17.36 18.93
CA GLU A 65 -10.45 17.91 17.78
C GLU A 65 -10.89 16.85 16.76
N GLN A 66 -10.18 15.72 16.66
CA GLN A 66 -10.48 14.63 15.73
C GLN A 66 -11.48 13.63 16.29
N ILE A 67 -11.68 13.59 17.61
CA ILE A 67 -12.70 12.77 18.25
C ILE A 67 -14.07 13.48 18.10
N PRO A 68 -15.17 12.74 17.82
CA PRO A 68 -16.50 13.33 17.77
C PRO A 68 -16.87 14.09 19.05
N SER A 69 -17.58 15.21 18.87
CA SER A 69 -18.01 16.03 20.00
C SER A 69 -19.00 15.28 20.87
N HIS A 70 -18.69 15.12 22.16
CA HIS A 70 -19.60 14.48 23.12
C HIS A 70 -19.42 15.06 24.53
N SER A 71 -20.45 14.85 25.36
CA SER A 71 -20.48 15.17 26.79
C SER A 71 -20.93 13.96 27.60
N HIS A 72 -20.66 14.02 28.90
CA HIS A 72 -21.03 12.97 29.84
C HIS A 72 -22.10 13.48 30.80
N TRP A 73 -22.92 12.56 31.27
CA TRP A 73 -23.76 12.77 32.44
C TRP A 73 -22.99 12.29 33.67
N SER A 74 -22.90 13.13 34.70
CA SER A 74 -22.30 12.82 36.00
C SER A 74 -23.01 11.69 36.78
N GLY A 75 -24.12 11.13 36.28
CA GLY A 75 -24.92 10.10 36.97
C GLY A 75 -25.72 10.61 38.17
N THR A 76 -25.40 11.78 38.72
CA THR A 76 -26.16 12.37 39.82
C THR A 76 -27.46 13.02 39.30
N LYS A 77 -28.57 12.72 39.97
CA LYS A 77 -29.86 13.37 39.78
C LYS A 77 -30.26 14.03 41.11
N ARG A 78 -30.86 15.23 41.03
CA ARG A 78 -31.45 15.88 42.20
C ARG A 78 -32.95 16.01 42.00
N THR A 79 -33.72 15.67 43.03
CA THR A 79 -35.17 15.84 43.05
C THR A 79 -35.53 16.68 44.26
N GLY A 80 -35.88 17.95 44.06
CA GLY A 80 -36.24 18.85 45.15
C GLY A 80 -35.08 19.30 46.06
N PRO A 81 -35.40 20.08 47.12
CA PRO A 81 -34.41 20.70 47.99
C PRO A 81 -33.67 19.69 48.89
N ASP A 82 -34.26 18.53 49.20
CA ASP A 82 -33.73 17.63 50.24
C ASP A 82 -33.24 16.26 49.71
N ASP A 83 -33.53 15.87 48.46
CA ASP A 83 -33.17 14.54 47.94
C ASP A 83 -32.05 14.58 46.88
N LEU A 84 -30.95 13.89 47.20
CA LEU A 84 -29.95 13.44 46.23
C LEU A 84 -30.34 12.02 45.80
N CYS A 85 -30.61 11.79 44.50
CA CYS A 85 -30.82 10.45 43.98
C CYS A 85 -29.65 10.03 43.07
N ASP A 86 -29.04 8.89 43.40
CA ASP A 86 -28.04 8.25 42.54
C ASP A 86 -28.74 7.59 41.34
N ALA A 87 -28.09 7.57 40.17
CA ALA A 87 -28.65 7.07 38.92
C ALA A 87 -29.14 5.60 38.94
N TYR A 88 -28.77 4.80 39.94
CA TYR A 88 -29.05 3.35 40.00
C TYR A 88 -29.88 2.88 41.20
N GLY A 89 -30.56 3.78 41.91
CA GLY A 89 -31.50 3.38 42.97
C GLY A 89 -32.03 4.55 43.76
N TYR A 90 -33.27 4.44 44.24
CA TYR A 90 -33.78 5.34 45.27
C TYR A 90 -33.09 4.96 46.60
N HIS A 91 -32.16 5.79 47.05
CA HIS A 91 -31.67 5.75 48.42
C HIS A 91 -32.49 6.74 49.24
N THR A 92 -33.25 6.25 50.22
CA THR A 92 -34.05 7.07 51.16
C THR A 92 -33.27 7.40 52.44
N GLU A 93 -31.96 7.18 52.46
CA GLU A 93 -31.14 7.45 53.63
C GLU A 93 -30.64 8.89 53.58
N SER A 94 -30.93 9.65 54.64
CA SER A 94 -30.41 11.01 54.82
C SER A 94 -28.89 10.97 54.99
N PHE A 95 -28.14 11.15 53.90
CA PHE A 95 -26.71 11.34 53.98
C PHE A 95 -26.39 12.75 54.49
N SER A 96 -25.67 12.85 55.60
CA SER A 96 -25.18 14.11 56.17
C SER A 96 -23.89 14.63 55.51
N THR A 97 -23.48 14.05 54.39
CA THR A 97 -22.31 14.48 53.64
C THR A 97 -22.69 15.53 52.61
N ASN A 98 -22.35 16.79 52.91
CA ASN A 98 -22.43 17.92 52.00
C ASN A 98 -21.75 17.60 50.66
N MET A 99 -22.53 17.31 49.63
CA MET A 99 -22.03 17.32 48.26
C MET A 99 -22.09 18.77 47.76
N THR A 100 -20.97 19.49 47.91
CA THR A 100 -20.86 20.86 47.39
C THR A 100 -20.76 20.81 45.86
N LEU A 101 -21.91 20.88 45.18
CA LEU A 101 -21.94 21.21 43.77
C LEU A 101 -21.53 22.68 43.61
N ALA A 102 -20.31 22.94 43.15
CA ALA A 102 -19.85 24.29 42.80
C ALA A 102 -20.42 24.77 41.46
N ALA A 103 -21.68 24.42 41.16
CA ALA A 103 -22.43 25.05 40.09
C ALA A 103 -23.34 26.09 40.74
N ASN A 104 -23.42 27.29 40.16
CA ASN A 104 -24.30 28.38 40.59
C ASN A 104 -25.78 28.03 40.39
N VAL A 105 -26.25 26.90 40.91
CA VAL A 105 -27.65 26.49 40.89
C VAL A 105 -28.23 26.83 42.25
N PHE A 106 -28.38 28.13 42.52
CA PHE A 106 -29.22 28.65 43.59
C PHE A 106 -30.66 28.86 43.07
N GLU A 107 -31.12 28.01 42.15
CA GLU A 107 -32.52 28.01 41.74
C GLU A 107 -33.33 27.13 42.70
N THR A 108 -34.43 27.68 43.20
CA THR A 108 -35.45 26.92 43.94
C THR A 108 -35.97 25.81 43.02
N ILE A 109 -35.62 24.56 43.33
CA ILE A 109 -36.06 23.42 42.54
C ILE A 109 -37.53 23.17 42.85
N GLU A 110 -38.40 23.43 41.87
CA GLU A 110 -39.82 23.07 41.94
C GLU A 110 -39.98 21.55 42.17
N PRO A 111 -40.83 21.11 43.11
CA PRO A 111 -41.07 19.70 43.37
C PRO A 111 -41.51 18.96 42.10
N GLY A 112 -40.80 17.89 41.74
CA GLY A 112 -41.10 17.05 40.57
C GLY A 112 -40.22 17.28 39.33
N ASN A 113 -39.33 18.29 39.34
CA ASN A 113 -38.34 18.49 38.29
C ASN A 113 -37.00 17.82 38.63
N PHE A 114 -36.42 17.11 37.66
CA PHE A 114 -35.10 16.47 37.78
C PHE A 114 -34.04 17.35 37.12
N TYR A 115 -33.04 17.78 37.90
CA TYR A 115 -31.86 18.46 37.36
C TYR A 115 -30.70 17.48 37.24
N GLN A 116 -30.07 17.47 36.06
CA GLN A 116 -28.98 16.56 35.71
C GLN A 116 -27.69 17.35 35.52
N VAL A 117 -26.60 16.85 36.09
CA VAL A 117 -25.28 17.45 35.90
C VAL A 117 -24.65 16.83 34.66
N THR A 118 -24.44 17.64 33.63
CA THR A 118 -23.71 17.25 32.42
C THR A 118 -22.36 17.96 32.37
N SER A 119 -21.35 17.29 31.80
CA SER A 119 -20.13 17.96 31.40
C SER A 119 -20.40 18.85 30.18
N SER A 120 -19.53 19.82 29.93
CA SER A 120 -19.49 20.47 28.62
C SER A 120 -19.13 19.44 27.54
N SER A 121 -19.65 19.64 26.33
CA SER A 121 -19.21 18.86 25.17
C SER A 121 -17.81 19.30 24.75
N THR A 122 -16.95 18.33 24.43
CA THR A 122 -15.63 18.58 23.83
C THR A 122 -15.42 17.64 22.66
N GLY A 123 -14.47 17.99 21.79
CA GLY A 123 -14.23 17.32 20.51
C GLY A 123 -14.88 18.03 19.33
N GLY A 124 -14.41 17.71 18.13
CA GLY A 124 -14.76 18.43 16.91
C GLY A 124 -15.02 17.56 15.68
N GLY A 125 -14.72 16.25 15.76
CA GLY A 125 -14.87 15.32 14.63
C GLY A 125 -14.10 15.73 13.37
N LYS A 126 -13.01 16.49 13.51
CA LYS A 126 -12.19 16.93 12.38
C LYS A 126 -11.54 15.73 11.70
N PRO A 127 -11.34 15.77 10.37
CA PRO A 127 -10.63 14.72 9.67
C PRO A 127 -9.18 14.59 10.15
N HIS A 128 -8.63 13.39 9.99
CA HIS A 128 -7.21 13.11 10.17
C HIS A 128 -6.67 12.36 8.96
N SER A 129 -5.35 12.37 8.80
CA SER A 129 -4.69 11.76 7.65
C SER A 129 -3.43 11.02 8.09
N HIS A 130 -3.16 9.89 7.45
CA HIS A 130 -1.87 9.23 7.48
C HIS A 130 -1.12 9.61 6.20
N PRO A 131 -0.07 10.43 6.27
CA PRO A 131 0.70 10.76 5.07
C PRO A 131 1.47 9.52 4.61
N ILE A 132 1.28 9.16 3.35
CA ILE A 132 2.06 8.11 2.67
C ILE A 132 2.68 8.76 1.45
N SER A 133 3.99 8.72 1.36
CA SER A 133 4.72 9.12 0.15
C SER A 133 5.60 7.95 -0.29
N VAL A 134 5.34 7.47 -1.50
CA VAL A 134 6.21 6.51 -2.18
C VAL A 134 6.94 7.27 -3.27
N THR A 135 8.25 7.12 -3.31
CA THR A 135 9.08 7.68 -4.37
C THR A 135 9.88 6.54 -4.97
N GLU A 136 9.78 6.38 -6.28
CA GLU A 136 10.63 5.49 -7.06
C GLU A 136 11.42 6.35 -8.03
N ASP A 137 12.72 6.08 -8.15
CA ASP A 137 13.54 6.74 -9.15
C ASP A 137 13.13 6.31 -10.57
N SER A 138 13.32 7.21 -11.53
CA SER A 138 13.11 6.88 -12.94
C SER A 138 14.11 5.80 -13.36
N HIS A 139 13.60 4.71 -13.92
CA HIS A 139 14.42 3.64 -14.46
C HIS A 139 14.07 3.33 -15.92
N ALA A 140 14.98 2.65 -16.60
CA ALA A 140 14.83 2.25 -17.99
C ALA A 140 15.16 0.77 -18.16
N HIS A 141 14.51 0.15 -19.14
CA HIS A 141 14.81 -1.21 -19.55
C HIS A 141 15.48 -1.20 -20.92
N ALA A 142 16.59 -1.93 -21.04
CA ALA A 142 17.21 -2.24 -22.32
C ALA A 142 17.16 -3.76 -22.51
N VAL A 143 16.59 -4.20 -23.63
CA VAL A 143 16.57 -5.61 -24.03
C VAL A 143 17.16 -5.69 -25.43
N ASP A 144 18.26 -6.42 -25.56
CA ASP A 144 18.85 -6.73 -26.86
C ASP A 144 18.39 -8.12 -27.32
N ILE A 145 17.71 -8.14 -28.46
CA ILE A 145 17.20 -9.37 -29.09
C ILE A 145 17.89 -9.50 -30.45
N VAL A 146 19.13 -9.96 -30.43
CA VAL A 146 19.80 -10.43 -31.64
C VAL A 146 19.36 -11.88 -31.89
N PRO A 147 18.78 -12.19 -33.08
CA PRO A 147 18.47 -13.57 -33.44
C PRO A 147 19.73 -14.45 -33.38
N PRO A 148 19.58 -15.76 -33.17
CA PRO A 148 20.66 -16.72 -33.39
C PRO A 148 21.32 -16.51 -34.75
N TYR A 149 22.65 -16.36 -34.83
CA TYR A 149 23.34 -16.03 -36.07
C TYR A 149 24.65 -16.78 -36.29
N TYR A 150 25.02 -16.90 -37.56
CA TYR A 150 26.34 -17.33 -38.03
C TYR A 150 26.84 -16.35 -39.11
N ILE A 151 28.09 -15.89 -39.00
CA ILE A 151 28.66 -14.89 -39.90
C ILE A 151 29.29 -15.55 -41.13
N LEU A 152 28.84 -15.13 -42.32
CA LEU A 152 29.42 -15.47 -43.61
C LEU A 152 29.77 -14.21 -44.42
N VAL A 153 30.72 -14.35 -45.34
CA VAL A 153 31.02 -13.34 -46.36
C VAL A 153 30.42 -13.77 -47.68
N PHE A 154 29.71 -12.85 -48.34
CA PHE A 154 29.14 -13.08 -49.67
C PHE A 154 29.95 -12.30 -50.71
N ILE A 155 30.35 -12.97 -51.78
CA ILE A 155 31.05 -12.36 -52.91
C ILE A 155 30.12 -12.43 -54.11
N MET A 156 29.73 -11.28 -54.66
CA MET A 156 28.99 -11.23 -55.90
C MET A 156 29.95 -11.30 -57.09
N LYS A 157 29.66 -12.18 -58.03
CA LYS A 157 30.31 -12.16 -59.34
C LYS A 157 29.55 -11.15 -60.21
N THR A 158 30.22 -10.07 -60.58
CA THR A 158 29.75 -9.09 -61.57
C THR A 158 29.92 -9.62 -62.98
#